data_AF-A0A9N9VSK6-F1
#
_entry.id   AF-A0A9N9VSK6-F1
#
_cell.length_a   1.000
_cell.length_b   1.000
_cell.length_c   1.000
_cell.angle_alpha   90.00
_cell.angle_beta   90.00
_cell.angle_gamma   90.00
#
_symmetry.space_group_name_H-M   'P 1'
#
loop_
_entity.id
_entity.type
_entity.pdbx_description
1 polymer ?
#
loop_
_entity_poly.entity_id
_entity_poly.type
_entity_poly.pdbx_seq_one_letter_code
_entity_poly.pdbx_strand_id
1 'polypeptide(L)'
;MAKQNCPRVFAEQQPAQKQAAFKVWYPNGLPYMYIMCPERDQSDAPQSYVENNLPVGFYVNPPASAEATFSTVSGSMPFKNMHHVLPHRHLHLWSRDEIQEACNSIRKIHWASMKRMQKPESWDDLWKYFDAQDLYHTGAINLWNVLNTLYDENEIIFKDLRVLTAVIVGHWLDAWLAEGDNRSKLIASTEGQGPILDILSDRDRASIGDIEDEVVPLLENALFYRRDLLLGSPPPMPSDLITACSTNTLQNWLGA
;
A
#
# COMPACT_ATOMS: atom_id res chain seq x y z
N MET A 1 10.66 11.20 2.51
CA MET A 1 10.11 12.30 3.32
C MET A 1 9.90 11.82 4.74
N ALA A 2 10.36 12.59 5.73
CA ALA A 2 10.21 12.27 7.14
C ALA A 2 8.73 12.05 7.48
N LYS A 3 8.43 11.08 8.38
CA LYS A 3 7.12 10.96 9.02
C LYS A 3 6.70 12.38 9.44
N GLN A 4 5.71 12.95 8.78
CA GLN A 4 5.11 14.19 9.26
C GLN A 4 4.40 13.76 10.54
N ASN A 5 5.14 13.82 11.66
CA ASN A 5 4.61 13.62 13.00
C ASN A 5 3.63 14.77 13.19
N CYS A 6 2.40 14.61 12.70
CA CYS A 6 1.31 15.48 13.04
C CYS A 6 1.26 15.44 14.58
N PRO A 7 1.44 16.59 15.26
CA PRO A 7 1.47 16.62 16.71
C PRO A 7 0.21 15.95 17.23
N ARG A 8 0.39 15.00 18.15
CA ARG A 8 -0.71 14.24 18.73
C ARG A 8 -0.98 14.70 20.16
N VAL A 9 -2.24 14.69 20.52
CA VAL A 9 -2.74 14.87 21.87
C VAL A 9 -2.91 13.49 22.49
N PHE A 10 -2.17 13.24 23.55
CA PHE A 10 -2.21 11.99 24.31
C PHE A 10 -3.06 12.12 25.57
N ALA A 11 -3.31 10.99 26.23
CA ALA A 11 -4.14 10.91 27.42
C ALA A 11 -3.61 11.78 28.56
N GLU A 12 -2.29 11.90 28.71
CA GLU A 12 -1.63 12.66 29.78
C GLU A 12 -1.91 14.17 29.69
N GLN A 13 -2.27 14.65 28.48
CA GLN A 13 -2.62 16.04 28.22
C GLN A 13 -4.11 16.33 28.45
N GLN A 14 -4.91 15.32 28.78
CA GLN A 14 -6.32 15.45 29.13
C GLN A 14 -6.51 15.65 30.65
N PRO A 15 -7.63 16.24 31.10
CA PRO A 15 -7.97 16.28 32.52
C PRO A 15 -7.95 14.89 33.17
N ALA A 16 -7.45 14.79 34.40
CA ALA A 16 -7.21 13.51 35.10
C ALA A 16 -8.39 12.53 35.04
N GLN A 17 -9.62 13.05 35.13
CA GLN A 17 -10.85 12.26 35.10
C GLN A 17 -11.13 11.59 33.74
N LYS A 18 -10.57 12.12 32.64
CA LYS A 18 -10.81 11.63 31.27
C LYS A 18 -9.66 10.81 30.70
N GLN A 19 -8.50 10.77 31.36
CA GLN A 19 -7.30 10.13 30.82
C GLN A 19 -7.49 8.63 30.57
N ALA A 20 -8.16 7.93 31.49
CA ALA A 20 -8.41 6.48 31.36
C ALA A 20 -9.27 6.17 30.13
N ALA A 21 -10.41 6.86 29.98
CA ALA A 21 -11.27 6.71 28.81
C ALA A 21 -10.55 7.11 27.51
N PHE A 22 -9.82 8.23 27.53
CA PHE A 22 -9.06 8.68 26.36
C PHE A 22 -7.99 7.67 25.94
N LYS A 23 -7.30 7.02 26.88
CA LYS A 23 -6.29 5.99 26.58
C LYS A 23 -6.90 4.73 25.98
N VAL A 24 -8.12 4.37 26.38
CA VAL A 24 -8.86 3.23 25.79
C VAL A 24 -9.24 3.53 24.35
N TRP A 25 -9.83 4.70 24.11
CA TRP A 25 -10.31 5.08 22.77
C TRP A 25 -9.17 5.47 21.81
N TYR A 26 -8.14 6.13 22.33
CA TYR A 26 -7.04 6.72 21.56
C TYR A 26 -5.68 6.33 22.14
N PRO A 27 -5.33 5.02 22.13
CA PRO A 27 -4.09 4.52 22.72
C PRO A 27 -2.82 5.12 22.10
N ASN A 28 -2.91 5.57 20.85
CA ASN A 28 -1.82 6.20 20.10
C ASN A 28 -1.96 7.74 20.03
N GLY A 29 -2.85 8.34 20.82
CA GLY A 29 -3.19 9.76 20.77
C GLY A 29 -3.99 10.17 19.53
N LEU A 30 -4.57 11.36 19.59
CA LEU A 30 -5.33 11.97 18.50
C LEU A 30 -4.50 13.04 17.79
N PRO A 31 -4.53 13.14 16.45
CA PRO A 31 -4.00 14.31 15.75
C PRO A 31 -4.56 15.62 16.31
N TYR A 32 -3.69 16.60 16.56
CA TYR A 32 -4.06 17.91 17.13
C TYR A 32 -5.06 18.68 16.25
N MET A 33 -5.08 18.39 14.95
CA MET A 33 -6.03 18.99 13.99
C MET A 33 -7.48 18.55 14.18
N TYR A 34 -7.76 17.55 15.03
CA TYR A 34 -9.13 17.14 15.31
C TYR A 34 -9.71 18.02 16.42
N ILE A 35 -10.68 18.85 16.06
CA ILE A 35 -11.44 19.64 17.03
C ILE A 35 -12.53 18.74 17.61
N MET A 36 -12.20 18.02 18.67
CA MET A 36 -13.10 17.07 19.31
C MET A 36 -14.28 17.78 19.97
N CYS A 37 -15.48 17.27 19.74
CA CYS A 37 -16.72 17.75 20.36
C CYS A 37 -17.02 16.92 21.60
N PRO A 38 -17.06 17.52 22.80
CA PRO A 38 -17.56 16.82 23.97
C PRO A 38 -19.05 16.54 23.78
N GLU A 39 -19.46 15.29 23.93
CA GLU A 39 -20.87 14.95 24.05
C GLU A 39 -21.40 15.47 25.39
N ARG A 40 -22.64 16.00 25.40
CA ARG A 40 -23.25 16.48 26.63
C ARG A 40 -23.42 15.30 27.59
N ASP A 41 -22.97 15.48 28.83
CA ASP A 41 -23.21 14.60 29.98
C ASP A 41 -22.51 13.22 30.02
N GLN A 42 -21.35 13.03 29.37
CA GLN A 42 -20.60 11.77 29.49
C GLN A 42 -19.19 11.96 30.08
N SER A 43 -18.80 11.02 30.95
CA SER A 43 -17.43 10.82 31.46
C SER A 43 -16.45 10.32 30.40
N ASP A 44 -16.96 9.95 29.23
CA ASP A 44 -16.23 9.24 28.21
C ASP A 44 -15.42 10.19 27.31
N ALA A 45 -14.51 9.59 26.52
CA ALA A 45 -13.72 10.35 25.56
C ALA A 45 -14.64 10.84 24.42
N PRO A 46 -14.47 12.08 23.93
CA PRO A 46 -15.29 12.60 22.84
C PRO A 46 -15.03 11.79 21.58
N GLN A 47 -16.08 11.32 20.91
CA GLN A 47 -15.99 10.52 19.68
C GLN A 47 -16.37 11.29 18.42
N SER A 48 -16.99 12.45 18.56
CA SER A 48 -17.30 13.33 17.44
C SER A 48 -16.27 14.44 17.29
N TYR A 49 -16.08 14.94 16.07
CA TYR A 49 -15.22 16.08 15.78
C TYR A 49 -15.93 17.10 14.87
N VAL A 50 -15.48 18.35 14.92
CA VAL A 50 -15.85 19.35 13.92
C VAL A 50 -14.96 19.17 12.72
N GLU A 51 -15.54 18.81 11.58
CA GLU A 51 -14.81 18.83 10.33
C GLU A 51 -14.79 20.24 9.75
N ASN A 52 -13.65 20.92 9.91
CA ASN A 52 -13.40 22.26 9.39
C ASN A 52 -12.00 22.42 8.77
N ASN A 53 -11.30 21.31 8.54
CA ASN A 53 -9.94 21.30 8.01
C ASN A 53 -9.87 21.60 6.50
N LEU A 54 -11.02 21.56 5.82
CA LEU A 54 -11.14 21.73 4.37
C LEU A 54 -12.16 22.82 4.04
N PRO A 55 -11.89 23.65 3.01
CA PRO A 55 -12.83 24.67 2.58
C PRO A 55 -14.07 24.04 1.97
N VAL A 56 -15.22 24.72 2.07
CA VAL A 56 -16.47 24.33 1.38
C VAL A 56 -16.25 24.00 -0.10
N GLY A 57 -15.39 24.78 -0.76
CA GLY A 57 -15.02 24.60 -2.17
C GLY A 57 -14.46 23.21 -2.49
N PHE A 58 -13.81 22.55 -1.53
CA PHE A 58 -13.32 21.18 -1.72
C PHE A 58 -14.47 20.25 -2.10
N TYR A 59 -15.56 20.24 -1.32
CA TYR A 59 -16.67 19.31 -1.52
C TYR A 59 -17.58 19.64 -2.70
N VAL A 60 -17.69 20.92 -3.08
CA VAL A 60 -18.64 21.35 -4.14
C VAL A 60 -18.01 21.51 -5.52
N ASN A 61 -16.67 21.61 -5.58
CA ASN A 61 -15.92 21.78 -6.82
C ASN A 61 -14.90 20.64 -6.97
N PRO A 62 -15.34 19.40 -7.21
CA PRO A 62 -14.42 18.31 -7.47
C PRO A 62 -13.54 18.61 -8.69
N PRO A 63 -12.26 18.21 -8.68
CA PRO A 63 -11.40 18.38 -9.86
C PRO A 63 -11.96 17.58 -11.04
N ALA A 64 -11.76 18.09 -12.26
CA ALA A 64 -12.21 17.40 -13.48
C ALA A 64 -11.55 16.00 -13.67
N SER A 65 -10.42 15.77 -13.00
CA SER A 65 -9.71 14.49 -12.96
C SER A 65 -10.15 13.57 -11.82
N ALA A 66 -11.24 13.88 -11.11
CA ALA A 66 -11.75 13.02 -10.05
C ALA A 66 -12.29 11.70 -10.63
N GLU A 67 -11.67 10.59 -10.25
CA GLU A 67 -12.04 9.25 -10.73
C GLU A 67 -13.05 8.56 -9.79
N ALA A 68 -12.94 8.85 -8.49
CA ALA A 68 -13.77 8.23 -7.45
C ALA A 68 -13.92 6.71 -7.59
N THR A 69 -12.81 6.00 -7.81
CA THR A 69 -12.79 4.58 -8.20
C THR A 69 -13.56 3.66 -7.26
N PHE A 70 -13.59 3.95 -5.95
CA PHE A 70 -14.37 3.16 -4.98
C PHE A 70 -15.85 3.54 -5.01
N SER A 71 -16.19 4.83 -4.92
CA SER A 71 -17.59 5.29 -4.92
C SER A 71 -18.34 4.94 -6.22
N THR A 72 -17.64 4.98 -7.34
CA THR A 72 -18.22 4.75 -8.67
C THR A 72 -18.08 3.32 -9.15
N VAL A 73 -17.42 2.44 -8.39
CA VAL A 73 -17.08 1.08 -8.85
C VAL A 73 -16.38 1.12 -10.22
N SER A 74 -15.28 1.87 -10.25
CA SER A 74 -14.47 2.13 -11.45
C SER A 74 -15.30 2.69 -12.63
N GLY A 75 -16.19 3.65 -12.35
CA GLY A 75 -17.04 4.30 -13.36
C GLY A 75 -18.33 3.55 -13.72
N SER A 76 -18.62 2.40 -13.11
CA SER A 76 -19.87 1.66 -13.34
C SER A 76 -21.10 2.38 -12.76
N MET A 77 -20.90 3.18 -11.71
CA MET A 77 -21.90 4.00 -11.04
C MET A 77 -21.58 5.48 -11.27
N PRO A 78 -22.60 6.37 -11.35
CA PRO A 78 -22.38 7.79 -11.57
C PRO A 78 -21.71 8.44 -10.36
N PHE A 79 -20.78 9.36 -10.63
CA PHE A 79 -20.20 10.23 -9.61
C PHE A 79 -21.26 11.14 -8.99
N LYS A 80 -21.34 11.18 -7.66
CA LYS A 80 -22.33 12.00 -6.95
C LYS A 80 -21.71 13.29 -6.47
N ASN A 81 -22.22 14.39 -7.03
CA ASN A 81 -21.81 15.74 -6.69
C ASN A 81 -22.52 16.23 -5.42
N MET A 82 -21.87 17.16 -4.71
CA MET A 82 -22.47 17.89 -3.59
C MET A 82 -22.76 19.34 -3.98
N HIS A 83 -24.00 19.78 -3.77
CA HIS A 83 -24.43 21.16 -4.06
C HIS A 83 -24.69 21.98 -2.79
N HIS A 84 -25.02 21.31 -1.69
CA HIS A 84 -25.35 21.95 -0.42
C HIS A 84 -24.51 21.36 0.70
N VAL A 85 -23.58 22.17 1.19
CA VAL A 85 -22.63 21.76 2.23
C VAL A 85 -22.63 22.76 3.37
N LEU A 86 -22.55 22.25 4.59
CA LEU A 86 -22.37 23.05 5.79
C LEU A 86 -20.88 23.13 6.11
N PRO A 87 -20.33 24.33 6.40
CA PRO A 87 -18.90 24.51 6.64
C PRO A 87 -18.38 23.91 7.96
N HIS A 88 -19.25 23.76 8.96
CA HIS A 88 -18.90 23.20 10.27
C HIS A 88 -19.87 22.09 10.59
N ARG A 89 -19.38 20.85 10.56
CA ARG A 89 -20.21 19.67 10.71
C ARG A 89 -19.64 18.78 11.79
N HIS A 90 -20.54 18.22 12.57
CA HIS A 90 -20.20 17.27 13.60
C HIS A 90 -20.25 15.90 12.96
N LEU A 91 -19.11 15.23 12.91
CA LEU A 91 -19.00 13.89 12.38
C LEU A 91 -18.44 12.95 13.45
N HIS A 92 -18.92 11.72 13.42
CA HIS A 92 -18.34 10.63 14.19
C HIS A 92 -16.93 10.34 13.67
N LEU A 93 -15.94 10.35 14.56
CA LEU A 93 -14.58 9.91 14.25
C LEU A 93 -14.54 8.39 14.34
N TRP A 94 -14.24 7.74 13.23
CA TRP A 94 -14.21 6.28 13.19
C TRP A 94 -13.13 5.71 14.11
N SER A 95 -13.55 4.70 14.87
CA SER A 95 -12.65 3.84 15.62
C SER A 95 -11.77 3.00 14.69
N ARG A 96 -10.74 2.35 15.26
CA ARG A 96 -9.89 1.42 14.52
C ARG A 96 -10.71 0.31 13.85
N ASP A 97 -11.72 -0.21 14.53
CA ASP A 97 -12.50 -1.34 14.05
C ASP A 97 -13.42 -0.92 12.89
N GLU A 98 -14.03 0.26 12.96
CA GLU A 98 -14.81 0.84 11.85
C GLU A 98 -13.94 1.12 10.62
N ILE A 99 -12.72 1.66 10.82
CA ILE A 99 -11.76 1.83 9.72
C ILE A 99 -11.42 0.48 9.10
N GLN A 100 -11.16 -0.55 9.92
CA GLN A 100 -10.84 -1.88 9.42
C GLN A 100 -12.00 -2.52 8.66
N GLU A 101 -13.24 -2.34 9.13
CA GLU A 101 -14.43 -2.84 8.46
C GLU A 101 -14.63 -2.18 7.08
N ALA A 102 -14.42 -0.86 7.00
CA ALA A 102 -14.42 -0.13 5.74
C ALA A 102 -13.31 -0.63 4.79
N CYS A 103 -12.09 -0.78 5.30
CA CYS A 103 -10.96 -1.36 4.55
C CYS A 103 -11.31 -2.75 3.98
N ASN A 104 -11.86 -3.64 4.80
CA ASN A 104 -12.25 -4.99 4.39
C ASN A 104 -13.36 -4.98 3.33
N SER A 105 -14.32 -4.07 3.45
CA SER A 105 -15.41 -3.93 2.49
C SER A 105 -14.91 -3.44 1.13
N ILE A 106 -14.05 -2.41 1.12
CA ILE A 106 -13.40 -1.91 -0.10
C ILE A 106 -12.58 -3.03 -0.75
N ARG A 107 -11.78 -3.75 0.06
CA ARG A 107 -10.88 -4.81 -0.43
C ARG A 107 -11.63 -5.96 -1.07
N LYS A 108 -12.83 -6.32 -0.58
CA LYS A 108 -13.68 -7.35 -1.21
C LYS A 108 -14.11 -6.99 -2.64
N ILE A 109 -14.29 -5.70 -2.93
CA ILE A 109 -14.87 -5.23 -4.19
C ILE A 109 -13.78 -4.71 -5.15
N HIS A 110 -12.77 -4.01 -4.63
CA HIS A 110 -11.81 -3.23 -5.42
C HIS A 110 -10.37 -3.74 -5.32
N TRP A 111 -10.15 -5.00 -4.91
CA TRP A 111 -8.79 -5.57 -4.73
C TRP A 111 -7.86 -5.35 -5.94
N ALA A 112 -8.39 -5.44 -7.17
CA ALA A 112 -7.60 -5.27 -8.39
C ALA A 112 -7.07 -3.83 -8.52
N SER A 113 -7.92 -2.83 -8.28
CA SER A 113 -7.54 -1.41 -8.27
C SER A 113 -6.56 -1.07 -7.14
N MET A 114 -6.61 -1.83 -6.05
CA MET A 114 -5.74 -1.62 -4.88
C MET A 114 -4.30 -2.10 -5.08
N LYS A 115 -4.04 -3.02 -6.02
CA LYS A 115 -2.68 -3.55 -6.28
C LYS A 115 -1.66 -2.45 -6.56
N ARG A 116 -2.10 -1.35 -7.19
CA ARG A 116 -1.26 -0.21 -7.60
C ARG A 116 -1.60 1.08 -6.85
N MET A 117 -2.19 0.93 -5.66
CA MET A 117 -2.56 2.06 -4.83
C MET A 117 -1.30 2.85 -4.42
N GLN A 118 -1.32 4.15 -4.67
CA GLN A 118 -0.25 5.05 -4.26
C GLN A 118 -0.49 5.53 -2.84
N LYS A 119 0.60 5.88 -2.15
CA LYS A 119 0.48 6.53 -0.84
C LYS A 119 -0.26 7.85 -1.02
N PRO A 120 -1.34 8.11 -0.29
CA PRO A 120 -1.98 9.42 -0.32
C PRO A 120 -1.03 10.47 0.29
N GLU A 121 -0.80 11.56 -0.43
CA GLU A 121 0.12 12.65 -0.02
C GLU A 121 -0.64 13.93 0.32
N SER A 122 -1.85 14.10 -0.22
CA SER A 122 -2.67 15.29 -0.03
C SER A 122 -4.16 14.97 -0.02
N TRP A 123 -4.98 15.85 0.56
CA TRP A 123 -6.45 15.71 0.55
C TRP A 123 -7.03 15.53 -0.86
N ASP A 124 -6.38 16.07 -1.89
CA ASP A 124 -6.82 15.92 -3.28
C ASP A 124 -6.71 14.47 -3.78
N ASP A 125 -5.82 13.66 -3.21
CA ASP A 125 -5.71 12.24 -3.54
C ASP A 125 -6.98 11.45 -3.18
N LEU A 126 -7.82 11.98 -2.26
CA LEU A 126 -9.10 11.37 -1.94
C LEU A 126 -10.02 11.30 -3.17
N TRP A 127 -9.95 12.27 -4.10
CA TRP A 127 -10.77 12.31 -5.31
C TRP A 127 -10.46 11.18 -6.31
N LYS A 128 -9.31 10.50 -6.17
CA LYS A 128 -9.02 9.29 -6.94
C LYS A 128 -9.91 8.12 -6.53
N TYR A 129 -10.41 8.13 -5.29
CA TYR A 129 -11.08 6.98 -4.68
C TYR A 129 -12.53 7.26 -4.30
N PHE A 130 -12.84 8.47 -3.84
CA PHE A 130 -14.16 8.83 -3.32
C PHE A 130 -14.80 9.99 -4.07
N ASP A 131 -16.12 9.95 -4.21
CA ASP A 131 -16.91 11.04 -4.75
C ASP A 131 -17.25 12.11 -3.70
N ALA A 132 -17.91 13.19 -4.13
CA ALA A 132 -18.16 14.32 -3.25
C ALA A 132 -19.15 13.99 -2.14
N GLN A 133 -20.09 13.09 -2.41
CA GLN A 133 -21.08 12.66 -1.44
C GLN A 133 -20.41 11.86 -0.32
N ASP A 134 -19.56 10.89 -0.66
CA ASP A 134 -18.84 10.08 0.32
C ASP A 134 -17.89 10.95 1.15
N LEU A 135 -17.12 11.83 0.48
CA LEU A 135 -16.21 12.76 1.17
C LEU A 135 -16.92 13.67 2.15
N TYR A 136 -18.08 14.18 1.76
CA TYR A 136 -18.88 15.00 2.63
C TYR A 136 -19.48 14.16 3.76
N HIS A 137 -20.31 13.16 3.50
CA HIS A 137 -21.09 12.49 4.56
C HIS A 137 -20.25 11.63 5.51
N THR A 138 -19.20 10.99 5.01
CA THR A 138 -18.32 10.14 5.82
C THR A 138 -17.27 10.95 6.57
N GLY A 139 -16.88 12.09 5.99
CA GLY A 139 -15.79 12.92 6.47
C GLY A 139 -14.46 12.55 5.82
N ALA A 140 -13.76 13.56 5.32
CA ALA A 140 -12.48 13.41 4.64
C ALA A 140 -11.43 12.79 5.56
N ILE A 141 -11.46 13.13 6.86
CA ILE A 141 -10.54 12.53 7.85
C ILE A 141 -10.71 11.01 7.95
N ASN A 142 -11.95 10.52 8.03
CA ASN A 142 -12.21 9.10 8.15
C ASN A 142 -11.73 8.36 6.90
N LEU A 143 -12.05 8.89 5.72
CA LEU A 143 -11.62 8.32 4.44
C LEU A 143 -10.11 8.40 4.23
N TRP A 144 -9.46 9.45 4.72
CA TRP A 144 -8.00 9.56 4.74
C TRP A 144 -7.36 8.46 5.58
N ASN A 145 -7.91 8.20 6.77
CA ASN A 145 -7.43 7.12 7.61
C ASN A 145 -7.63 5.76 6.92
N VAL A 146 -8.77 5.54 6.25
CA VAL A 146 -9.00 4.33 5.43
C VAL A 146 -7.94 4.18 4.34
N LEU A 147 -7.67 5.21 3.53
CA LEU A 147 -6.68 5.09 2.46
C LEU A 147 -5.26 4.82 2.98
N ASN A 148 -4.86 5.48 4.06
CA ASN A 148 -3.55 5.23 4.65
C ASN A 148 -3.45 3.81 5.21
N THR A 149 -4.49 3.32 5.90
CA THR A 149 -4.54 1.94 6.39
C THR A 149 -4.52 0.93 5.25
N LEU A 150 -5.30 1.15 4.18
CA LEU A 150 -5.28 0.31 2.99
C LEU A 150 -3.88 0.25 2.36
N TYR A 151 -3.23 1.40 2.21
CA TYR A 151 -1.89 1.49 1.64
C TYR A 151 -0.86 0.76 2.52
N ASP A 152 -0.83 1.04 3.82
CA ASP A 152 0.12 0.42 4.75
C ASP A 152 -0.05 -1.11 4.80
N GLU A 153 -1.29 -1.61 4.79
CA GLU A 153 -1.58 -3.04 4.72
C GLU A 153 -1.13 -3.65 3.39
N ASN A 154 -1.38 -2.97 2.26
CA ASN A 154 -0.93 -3.43 0.95
C ASN A 154 0.60 -3.48 0.86
N GLU A 155 1.32 -2.52 1.44
CA GLU A 155 2.78 -2.51 1.49
C GLU A 155 3.35 -3.68 2.30
N ILE A 156 2.67 -4.09 3.37
CA ILE A 156 3.03 -5.29 4.15
C ILE A 156 2.82 -6.54 3.30
N ILE A 157 1.64 -6.69 2.71
CA ILE A 157 1.30 -7.84 1.85
C ILE A 157 2.26 -7.94 0.66
N PHE A 158 2.58 -6.81 0.03
CA PHE A 158 3.47 -6.79 -1.13
C PHE A 158 4.90 -7.22 -0.76
N LYS A 159 5.41 -6.84 0.41
CA LYS A 159 6.72 -7.31 0.89
C LYS A 159 6.74 -8.82 1.09
N ASP A 160 5.70 -9.38 1.72
CA ASP A 160 5.60 -10.81 1.95
C ASP A 160 5.49 -11.59 0.63
N LEU A 161 4.66 -11.11 -0.30
CA LEU A 161 4.56 -11.69 -1.64
C LEU A 161 5.88 -11.63 -2.39
N ARG A 162 6.61 -10.52 -2.35
CA ARG A 162 7.92 -10.40 -3.01
C ARG A 162 8.95 -11.39 -2.47
N VAL A 163 8.98 -11.59 -1.16
CA VAL A 163 9.86 -12.59 -0.53
C VAL A 163 9.51 -13.99 -1.05
N LEU A 164 8.23 -14.35 -1.06
CA LEU A 164 7.77 -15.64 -1.59
C LEU A 164 8.11 -15.81 -3.07
N THR A 165 7.87 -14.79 -3.89
CA THR A 165 8.19 -14.77 -5.33
C THR A 165 9.69 -14.95 -5.56
N ALA A 166 10.55 -14.27 -4.80
CA ALA A 166 12.00 -14.41 -4.91
C ALA A 166 12.47 -15.84 -4.60
N VAL A 167 11.84 -16.52 -3.63
CA VAL A 167 12.11 -17.93 -3.32
C VAL A 167 11.71 -18.84 -4.48
N ILE A 168 10.51 -18.64 -5.02
CA ILE A 168 10.01 -19.42 -6.17
C ILE A 168 10.93 -19.25 -7.38
N VAL A 169 11.30 -18.01 -7.71
CA VAL A 169 12.22 -17.68 -8.82
C VAL A 169 13.58 -18.35 -8.62
N GLY A 170 14.14 -18.27 -7.41
CA GLY A 170 15.43 -18.91 -7.10
C GLY A 170 15.40 -20.42 -7.34
N HIS A 171 14.44 -21.12 -6.72
CA HIS A 171 14.30 -22.57 -6.88
C HIS A 171 13.99 -23.00 -8.32
N TRP A 172 13.11 -22.26 -9.01
CA TRP A 172 12.79 -22.54 -10.41
C TRP A 172 14.03 -22.41 -11.28
N LEU A 173 14.84 -21.37 -11.07
CA LEU A 173 16.03 -21.14 -11.88
C LEU A 173 17.10 -22.22 -11.65
N ASP A 174 17.28 -22.67 -10.41
CA ASP A 174 18.23 -23.73 -10.10
C ASP A 174 17.78 -25.07 -10.72
N ALA A 175 16.48 -25.35 -10.75
CA ALA A 175 15.91 -26.49 -11.48
C ALA A 175 16.09 -26.36 -12.99
N TRP A 176 15.83 -25.17 -13.56
CA TRP A 176 16.05 -24.88 -14.98
C TRP A 176 17.52 -25.06 -15.37
N LEU A 177 18.48 -24.66 -14.53
CA LEU A 177 19.91 -24.86 -14.74
C LEU A 177 20.38 -26.31 -14.56
N ALA A 178 19.58 -27.17 -13.94
CA ALA A 178 19.86 -28.60 -13.87
C ALA A 178 19.54 -29.32 -15.19
N GLU A 179 18.78 -28.68 -16.09
CA GLU A 179 18.50 -29.22 -17.42
C GLU A 179 19.67 -28.97 -18.38
N GLY A 180 20.01 -30.00 -19.18
CA GLY A 180 21.33 -30.17 -19.79
C GLY A 180 21.94 -28.95 -20.47
N ASP A 181 21.23 -28.35 -21.43
CA ASP A 181 21.80 -27.28 -22.26
C ASP A 181 21.62 -25.88 -21.65
N ASN A 182 20.83 -25.73 -20.58
CA ASN A 182 20.43 -24.42 -20.07
C ASN A 182 21.59 -23.64 -19.46
N ARG A 183 22.57 -24.34 -18.84
CA ARG A 183 23.82 -23.73 -18.38
C ARG A 183 24.61 -23.10 -19.52
N SER A 184 24.77 -23.84 -20.61
CA SER A 184 25.48 -23.36 -21.80
C SER A 184 24.74 -22.20 -22.46
N LYS A 185 23.40 -22.24 -22.53
CA LYS A 185 22.58 -21.13 -23.02
C LYS A 185 22.79 -19.86 -22.19
N LEU A 186 22.79 -19.98 -20.87
CA LEU A 186 22.97 -18.83 -19.98
C LEU A 186 24.36 -18.21 -20.12
N ILE A 187 25.41 -19.03 -20.18
CA ILE A 187 26.80 -18.57 -20.40
C ILE A 187 26.94 -17.86 -21.76
N ALA A 188 26.32 -18.42 -22.80
CA ALA A 188 26.40 -17.90 -24.17
C ALA A 188 25.62 -16.58 -24.35
N SER A 189 24.65 -16.27 -23.48
CA SER A 189 24.01 -14.96 -23.50
C SER A 189 25.07 -13.88 -23.27
N THR A 190 25.12 -12.87 -24.14
CA THR A 190 26.11 -11.78 -24.06
C THR A 190 25.42 -10.43 -23.93
N GLU A 191 26.07 -9.50 -23.23
CA GLU A 191 25.62 -8.11 -23.20
C GLU A 191 25.61 -7.57 -24.64
N GLY A 192 24.42 -7.24 -25.15
CA GLY A 192 24.21 -6.73 -26.51
C GLY A 192 23.45 -7.66 -27.46
N GLN A 193 23.12 -8.90 -27.05
CA GLN A 193 22.30 -9.82 -27.86
C GLN A 193 20.79 -9.74 -27.58
N GLY A 194 20.36 -8.79 -26.75
CA GLY A 194 18.97 -8.60 -26.34
C GLY A 194 18.80 -8.76 -24.83
N PRO A 195 17.56 -8.62 -24.33
CA PRO A 195 17.21 -8.92 -22.94
C PRO A 195 17.64 -10.33 -22.52
N ILE A 196 18.18 -10.49 -21.31
CA ILE A 196 18.60 -11.81 -20.79
C ILE A 196 17.46 -12.82 -20.74
N LEU A 197 16.21 -12.35 -20.68
CA LEU A 197 15.00 -13.18 -20.70
C LEU A 197 14.76 -13.88 -22.03
N ASP A 198 15.38 -13.44 -23.12
CA ASP A 198 15.19 -14.04 -24.45
C ASP A 198 15.80 -15.45 -24.55
N ILE A 199 16.63 -15.85 -23.59
CA ILE A 199 17.14 -17.22 -23.50
C ILE A 199 16.05 -18.23 -23.07
N LEU A 200 14.95 -17.73 -22.50
CA LEU A 200 13.84 -18.55 -22.00
C LEU A 200 12.88 -18.85 -23.15
N SER A 201 12.70 -20.14 -23.43
CA SER A 201 11.72 -20.62 -24.39
C SER A 201 10.28 -20.39 -23.90
N ASP A 202 9.30 -20.51 -24.79
CA ASP A 202 7.88 -20.43 -24.41
C ASP A 202 7.51 -21.47 -23.36
N ARG A 203 8.16 -22.65 -23.39
CA ARG A 203 7.98 -23.69 -22.37
C ARG A 203 8.52 -23.25 -21.02
N ASP A 204 9.68 -22.59 -21.00
CA ASP A 204 10.29 -22.10 -19.76
C ASP A 204 9.38 -21.03 -19.12
N ARG A 205 8.91 -20.08 -19.94
CA ARG A 205 7.97 -19.02 -19.56
C ARG A 205 6.64 -19.59 -19.05
N ALA A 206 6.14 -20.67 -19.64
CA ALA A 206 4.95 -21.35 -19.14
C ALA A 206 5.19 -22.10 -17.82
N SER A 207 6.41 -22.59 -17.57
CA SER A 207 6.72 -23.40 -16.37
C SER A 207 6.96 -22.58 -15.10
N ILE A 208 7.39 -21.32 -15.24
CA ILE A 208 7.50 -20.38 -14.11
C ILE A 208 6.14 -19.83 -13.67
N GLY A 209 5.13 -19.87 -14.56
CA GLY A 209 3.80 -19.31 -14.34
C GLY A 209 3.64 -17.89 -14.88
N ASP A 210 2.60 -17.18 -14.46
CA ASP A 210 2.35 -15.80 -14.90
C ASP A 210 3.46 -14.87 -14.40
N ILE A 211 4.35 -14.45 -15.31
CA ILE A 211 5.38 -13.45 -15.03
C ILE A 211 4.73 -12.07 -15.16
N GLU A 212 4.21 -11.55 -14.05
CA GLU A 212 3.76 -10.16 -13.99
C GLU A 212 4.96 -9.20 -14.08
N ASP A 213 4.72 -7.95 -14.49
CA ASP A 213 5.75 -6.91 -14.63
C ASP A 213 6.60 -6.75 -13.36
N GLU A 214 6.00 -6.97 -12.19
CA GLU A 214 6.68 -6.85 -10.90
C GLU A 214 7.70 -7.99 -10.62
N VAL A 215 7.60 -9.11 -11.35
CA VAL A 215 8.48 -10.30 -11.23
C VAL A 215 9.67 -10.22 -12.16
N VAL A 216 9.52 -9.56 -13.32
CA VAL A 216 10.55 -9.44 -14.37
C VAL A 216 11.92 -9.03 -13.81
N PRO A 217 12.06 -7.97 -12.97
CA PRO A 217 13.37 -7.58 -12.46
C PRO A 217 14.01 -8.62 -11.52
N LEU A 218 13.20 -9.39 -10.79
CA LEU A 218 13.71 -10.47 -9.92
C LEU A 218 14.32 -11.59 -10.76
N LEU A 219 13.65 -11.96 -11.85
CA LEU A 219 14.08 -13.02 -12.75
C LEU A 219 15.36 -12.64 -13.50
N GLU A 220 15.41 -11.42 -14.05
CA GLU A 220 16.61 -10.89 -14.71
C GLU A 220 17.80 -10.89 -13.75
N ASN A 221 17.61 -10.36 -12.54
CA ASN A 221 18.67 -10.30 -11.53
C ASN A 221 19.17 -11.70 -11.14
N ALA A 222 18.27 -12.68 -11.00
CA ALA A 222 18.64 -14.06 -10.72
C ALA A 222 19.48 -14.68 -11.85
N LEU A 223 19.08 -14.46 -13.10
CA LEU A 223 19.78 -14.95 -14.29
C LEU A 223 21.18 -14.35 -14.41
N PHE A 224 21.32 -13.03 -14.25
CA PHE A 224 22.61 -12.36 -14.24
C PHE A 224 23.51 -12.92 -13.14
N TYR A 225 22.99 -13.08 -11.91
CA TYR A 225 23.74 -13.64 -10.80
C TYR A 225 24.28 -15.05 -11.11
N ARG A 226 23.44 -15.98 -11.60
CA ARG A 226 23.90 -17.34 -11.94
C ARG A 226 24.87 -17.36 -13.11
N ARG A 227 24.68 -16.47 -14.10
CA ARG A 227 25.62 -16.34 -15.21
C ARG A 227 27.00 -15.95 -14.71
N ASP A 228 27.07 -14.95 -13.84
CA ASP A 228 28.33 -14.49 -13.25
C ASP A 228 28.99 -15.56 -12.37
N LEU A 229 28.20 -16.34 -11.61
CA LEU A 229 28.69 -17.53 -10.92
C LEU A 229 29.32 -18.54 -11.88
N LEU A 230 28.63 -18.88 -12.98
CA LEU A 230 29.11 -19.84 -13.99
C LEU A 230 30.36 -19.34 -14.73
N LEU A 231 30.50 -18.02 -14.91
CA LEU A 231 31.68 -17.38 -15.49
C LEU A 231 32.84 -17.22 -14.49
N GLY A 232 32.66 -17.60 -13.23
CA GLY A 232 33.69 -17.49 -12.19
C GLY A 232 33.93 -16.07 -11.68
N SER A 233 32.98 -15.15 -11.90
CA SER A 233 33.02 -13.76 -11.43
C SER A 233 31.86 -13.47 -10.47
N PRO A 234 31.76 -14.20 -9.33
CA PRO A 234 30.60 -14.12 -8.46
C PRO A 234 30.43 -12.71 -7.87
N PRO A 235 29.25 -12.07 -7.98
CA PRO A 235 28.98 -10.84 -7.25
C PRO A 235 28.89 -11.13 -5.74
N PRO A 236 29.11 -10.13 -4.88
CA PRO A 236 29.12 -10.33 -3.43
C PRO A 236 27.79 -10.89 -2.96
N MET A 237 27.82 -12.07 -2.34
CA MET A 237 26.63 -12.69 -1.74
C MET A 237 26.18 -11.87 -0.53
N PRO A 238 24.87 -11.70 -0.31
CA PRO A 238 24.36 -11.17 0.95
C PRO A 238 24.89 -12.03 2.11
N SER A 239 25.47 -11.39 3.12
CA SER A 239 26.07 -12.07 4.28
C SER A 239 25.07 -12.89 5.10
N ASP A 240 23.80 -12.50 5.06
CA ASP A 240 22.74 -13.06 5.88
C ASP A 240 21.35 -12.86 5.23
N LEU A 241 20.37 -13.65 5.69
CA LEU A 241 19.01 -13.65 5.18
C LEU A 241 18.31 -12.29 5.32
N ILE A 242 18.59 -11.53 6.39
CA ILE A 242 17.94 -10.24 6.63
C ILE A 242 18.44 -9.22 5.60
N THR A 243 19.75 -9.22 5.32
CA THR A 243 20.36 -8.41 4.28
C THR A 243 19.82 -8.79 2.89
N ALA A 244 19.67 -10.09 2.59
CA ALA A 244 19.13 -10.56 1.31
C ALA A 244 17.68 -10.10 1.08
N CYS A 245 16.83 -10.21 2.10
CA CYS A 245 15.44 -9.74 2.06
C CYS A 245 15.35 -8.22 1.90
N SER A 246 16.18 -7.46 2.64
CA SER A 246 16.13 -5.99 2.61
C SER A 246 16.70 -5.37 1.33
N THR A 247 17.63 -6.06 0.65
CA THR A 247 18.26 -5.59 -0.59
C THR A 247 17.61 -6.13 -1.87
N ASN A 248 16.52 -6.90 -1.76
CA ASN A 248 15.85 -7.57 -2.89
C ASN A 248 16.78 -8.52 -3.68
N THR A 249 17.64 -9.24 -2.96
CA THR A 249 18.60 -10.20 -3.54
C THR A 249 18.39 -11.63 -3.03
N LEU A 250 17.24 -11.90 -2.41
CA LEU A 250 16.94 -13.22 -1.82
C LEU A 250 17.02 -14.37 -2.82
N GLN A 251 16.56 -14.16 -4.05
CA GLN A 251 16.68 -15.12 -5.14
C GLN A 251 18.14 -15.54 -5.39
N ASN A 252 19.11 -14.66 -5.12
CA ASN A 252 20.55 -14.93 -5.27
C ASN A 252 21.13 -15.68 -4.08
N TRP A 253 20.69 -15.33 -2.88
CA TRP A 253 21.12 -16.01 -1.65
C TRP A 253 20.78 -17.50 -1.65
N LEU A 254 19.68 -17.90 -2.30
CA LEU A 254 19.28 -19.31 -2.44
C LEU A 254 20.14 -20.12 -3.42
N GLY A 255 20.82 -19.46 -4.37
CA GLY A 255 21.60 -20.11 -5.43
C GLY A 255 23.04 -20.41 -5.06
N ALA A 256 23.32 -20.55 -3.76
CA ALA A 256 24.64 -20.83 -3.19
C ALA A 256 24.90 -22.34 -3.08
#